data_AF-A0A9W5PKY4-F1
#
_entry.id   AF-A0A9W5PKY4-F1
#
_cell.length_a   1.000
_cell.length_b   1.000
_cell.length_c   1.000
_cell.angle_alpha   90.00
_cell.angle_beta   90.00
_cell.angle_gamma   90.00
#
_symmetry.space_group_name_H-M   'P 1'
#
loop_
_entity.id
_entity.type
_entity.pdbx_description
1 polymer ?
#
loop_
_entity_poly.entity_id
_entity_poly.type
_entity_poly.pdbx_seq_one_letter_code
_entity_poly.pdbx_strand_id
1 'polypeptide(L)'
;MSSTSTQKNNRYMAAIDSLRGIAILAVIVYHINFNWIPGGFLGVTVFFVLSGYLITDILITEWEQYKVINLKNFWLRRARRLLPGMVVMLVTILAWITLFNNPLLGKIRGDVLASLLYFSNWWFIYHKVSYFDHFGQQSPLNHFWSLAVEEQFYLIWPLFLIFGFCFIKKKSHITILILLGVIISALCMAIMYQPDGDSSRVYYGTDTRSFSLLIGAALALVWPSRKLAKTIIAPARWTLDAAGGISLILIIIMFWKVNQYESFLYYGGMLLLSVVTAILVAALAHPASQLSKLLNFKPLHWIGVRSYGLYLWHYPIFVLTSPIGEGGQTHFIRFIFQILLSFIMAQLSWKFIENPIRQGALCSIRKNMRLKNWRISSLSFRSKLIFICASLVPIVAIWGLSTASYTENSFQTHVEAITKENSKEFMSSHNKKTDDPISRSNKSEATQKQEGVDKKAVDNSNQSRDTLKVTAIGDSIMLDVAPYLKEAFPNILIDAKIGRQMPQAITTVQTLINKRDLGDYVIIGLGTNGNFTTEKLKTLLNLIGDNRKIILINTRMPEQWESMVNKRLKEVSSQFSNVILVDWYSASAEHEGYFEPDKTHLNTKGAKVYAQLIIDRIRPTTNN
;
A
#
# COMPACT_ATOMS: atom_id res chain seq x y z
N MET A 1 40.86 31.93 22.82
CA MET A 1 39.77 32.91 22.85
C MET A 1 38.45 32.20 22.64
N SER A 2 37.60 32.25 23.67
CA SER A 2 36.31 31.56 23.77
C SER A 2 35.28 32.15 22.81
N SER A 3 34.67 31.32 21.98
CA SER A 3 33.36 31.60 21.40
C SER A 3 32.30 30.79 22.15
N THR A 4 31.94 31.27 23.34
CA THR A 4 30.68 30.92 23.99
C THR A 4 29.55 31.47 23.12
N SER A 5 29.14 30.71 22.12
CA SER A 5 27.91 30.96 21.38
C SER A 5 26.74 30.70 22.32
N THR A 6 26.10 31.78 22.77
CA THR A 6 24.81 31.74 23.44
C THR A 6 23.77 31.21 22.45
N GLN A 7 23.66 29.88 22.37
CA GLN A 7 22.57 29.19 21.68
C GLN A 7 21.28 29.64 22.36
N LYS A 8 20.55 30.57 21.73
CA LYS A 8 19.18 30.91 22.11
C LYS A 8 18.39 29.60 22.02
N ASN A 9 18.02 29.05 23.19
CA ASN A 9 17.45 27.71 23.33
C ASN A 9 16.31 27.47 22.33
N ASN A 10 16.52 26.58 21.35
CA ASN A 10 15.42 26.00 20.60
C ASN A 10 14.55 25.24 21.59
N ARG A 11 13.33 25.73 21.80
CA ARG A 11 12.37 25.15 22.73
C ARG A 11 12.04 23.72 22.29
N TYR A 12 12.26 22.74 23.18
CA TYR A 12 11.84 21.37 22.93
C TYR A 12 10.31 21.23 23.03
N MET A 13 9.68 20.58 22.05
CA MET A 13 8.23 20.51 21.90
C MET A 13 7.73 19.07 22.07
N ALA A 14 7.68 18.60 23.32
CA ALA A 14 7.39 17.20 23.64
C ALA A 14 6.04 16.68 23.09
N ALA A 15 5.02 17.55 23.04
CA ALA A 15 3.69 17.21 22.52
C ALA A 15 3.69 16.89 21.01
N ILE A 16 4.60 17.49 20.23
CA ILE A 16 4.76 17.16 18.81
C ILE A 16 5.31 15.74 18.65
N ASP A 17 6.23 15.33 19.52
CA ASP A 17 6.70 13.94 19.51
C ASP A 17 5.56 12.99 19.89
N SER A 18 4.70 13.32 20.85
CA SER A 18 3.51 12.50 21.14
C SER A 18 2.56 12.37 19.94
N LEU A 19 2.37 13.42 19.14
CA LEU A 19 1.60 13.35 17.90
C LEU A 19 2.25 12.38 16.88
N ARG A 20 3.59 12.38 16.77
CA ARG A 20 4.31 11.34 16.00
C ARG A 20 4.04 9.95 16.55
N GLY A 21 3.97 9.81 17.87
CA GLY A 21 3.62 8.57 18.56
C GLY A 21 2.25 8.04 18.15
N ILE A 22 1.24 8.91 18.10
CA ILE A 22 -0.12 8.56 17.63
C ILE A 22 -0.07 8.14 16.15
N ALA A 23 0.60 8.93 15.31
CA ALA A 23 0.69 8.68 13.88
C ALA A 23 1.39 7.35 13.55
N ILE A 24 2.51 7.01 14.22
CA ILE A 24 3.21 5.75 13.97
C ILE A 24 2.41 4.55 14.46
N LEU A 25 1.69 4.66 15.59
CA LEU A 25 0.83 3.58 16.07
C LEU A 25 -0.30 3.30 15.07
N ALA A 26 -0.92 4.35 14.52
CA ALA A 26 -1.94 4.19 13.48
C ALA A 26 -1.40 3.48 12.23
N VAL A 27 -0.19 3.85 11.78
CA VAL A 27 0.48 3.18 10.65
C VAL A 27 0.82 1.73 10.96
N ILE A 28 1.30 1.43 12.16
CA ILE A 28 1.61 0.05 12.58
C ILE A 28 0.33 -0.79 12.59
N VAL A 29 -0.74 -0.30 13.21
CA VAL A 29 -2.02 -1.03 13.27
C VAL A 29 -2.58 -1.27 11.88
N TYR A 30 -2.48 -0.29 10.97
CA TYR A 30 -2.88 -0.44 9.58
C TYR A 30 -2.18 -1.60 8.87
N HIS A 31 -0.85 -1.71 9.00
CA HIS A 31 -0.10 -2.80 8.35
C HIS A 31 -0.31 -4.17 9.00
N ILE A 32 -0.76 -4.20 10.25
CA ILE A 32 -1.11 -5.46 10.93
C ILE A 32 -2.46 -5.94 10.43
N ASN A 33 -3.47 -5.08 10.55
CA ASN A 33 -4.82 -5.37 10.11
C ASN A 33 -5.55 -4.05 9.85
N PHE A 34 -5.69 -3.69 8.57
CA PHE A 34 -6.32 -2.42 8.24
C PHE A 34 -7.82 -2.40 8.63
N ASN A 35 -8.49 -3.53 8.90
CA ASN A 35 -9.88 -3.49 9.35
C ASN A 35 -10.06 -2.80 10.71
N TRP A 36 -9.03 -2.78 11.56
CA TRP A 36 -9.10 -2.14 12.87
C TRP A 36 -9.02 -0.62 12.77
N ILE A 37 -8.10 -0.12 11.94
CA ILE A 37 -7.88 1.30 11.68
C ILE A 37 -7.64 1.48 10.17
N PRO A 38 -8.70 1.50 9.36
CA PRO A 38 -8.58 1.48 7.89
C PRO A 38 -7.87 2.70 7.33
N GLY A 39 -7.93 3.83 8.05
CA GLY A 39 -7.26 5.07 7.69
C GLY A 39 -5.89 5.22 8.33
N GLY A 40 -5.32 4.18 8.97
CA GLY A 40 -4.07 4.31 9.71
C GLY A 40 -2.87 4.67 8.84
N PHE A 41 -2.89 4.33 7.54
CA PHE A 41 -1.92 4.79 6.54
C PHE A 41 -1.85 6.32 6.40
N LEU A 42 -2.92 7.03 6.78
CA LEU A 42 -2.96 8.49 6.79
C LEU A 42 -2.05 9.11 7.87
N GLY A 43 -1.53 8.31 8.80
CA GLY A 43 -0.48 8.75 9.73
C GLY A 43 0.76 9.31 9.01
N VAL A 44 1.05 8.84 7.79
CA VAL A 44 2.12 9.41 6.94
C VAL A 44 1.85 10.87 6.58
N THR A 45 0.58 11.24 6.33
CA THR A 45 0.19 12.65 6.09
C THR A 45 0.51 13.52 7.31
N VAL A 46 0.31 12.99 8.52
CA VAL A 46 0.67 13.69 9.76
C VAL A 46 2.17 13.91 9.85
N PHE A 47 2.98 12.90 9.50
CA PHE A 47 4.43 13.03 9.42
C PHE A 47 4.87 14.10 8.42
N PHE A 48 4.30 14.11 7.21
CA PHE A 48 4.61 15.13 6.20
C PHE A 48 4.36 16.55 6.69
N VAL A 49 3.21 16.82 7.30
CA VAL A 49 2.92 18.16 7.85
C VAL A 49 3.91 18.54 8.96
N LEU A 50 4.23 17.59 9.86
CA LEU A 50 5.22 17.80 10.92
C LEU A 50 6.62 18.09 10.38
N SER A 51 7.04 17.32 9.37
CA SER A 51 8.34 17.46 8.70
C SER A 51 8.44 18.82 8.00
N GLY A 52 7.39 19.22 7.28
CA GLY A 52 7.27 20.55 6.70
C GLY A 52 7.40 21.69 7.72
N TYR A 53 6.68 21.60 8.84
CA TYR A 53 6.71 22.61 9.90
C TYR A 53 8.09 22.71 10.56
N LEU A 54 8.62 21.59 11.06
CA LEU A 54 9.84 21.59 11.88
C LEU A 54 11.09 21.96 11.08
N ILE A 55 11.21 21.48 9.84
CA ILE A 55 12.36 21.82 8.99
C ILE A 55 12.32 23.30 8.62
N THR A 56 11.16 23.80 8.22
CA THR A 56 10.99 25.21 7.85
C THR A 56 11.25 26.13 9.03
N ASP A 57 10.74 25.80 10.22
CA ASP A 57 10.98 26.60 11.43
C ASP A 57 12.47 26.65 11.82
N ILE A 58 13.20 25.54 11.69
CA ILE A 58 14.66 25.51 11.91
C ILE A 58 15.39 26.42 10.91
N LEU A 59 15.07 26.32 9.62
CA LEU A 59 15.75 27.07 8.55
C LEU A 59 15.46 28.58 8.62
N ILE A 60 14.20 28.96 8.90
CA ILE A 60 13.83 30.36 9.13
C ILE A 60 14.56 30.91 10.34
N THR A 61 14.69 30.12 11.41
CA THR A 61 15.39 30.56 12.62
C THR A 61 16.86 30.81 12.34
N GLU A 62 17.53 29.92 11.59
CA GLU A 62 18.92 30.10 11.18
C GLU A 62 19.09 31.35 10.29
N TRP A 63 18.20 31.55 9.32
CA TRP A 63 18.22 32.73 8.45
C TRP A 63 17.97 34.03 9.21
N GLU A 64 16.98 34.09 10.12
CA GLU A 64 16.72 35.30 10.89
C GLU A 64 17.88 35.65 11.83
N GLN A 65 18.57 34.64 12.38
CA GLN A 65 19.67 34.84 13.31
C GLN A 65 20.99 35.22 12.60
N TYR A 66 21.31 34.57 11.48
CA TYR A 66 22.64 34.67 10.85
C TYR A 66 22.61 35.18 9.42
N LYS A 67 21.44 35.38 8.81
CA LYS A 67 21.25 35.74 7.38
C LYS A 67 21.89 34.77 6.39
N VAL A 68 22.20 33.56 6.85
CA VAL A 68 22.80 32.48 6.07
C VAL A 68 22.20 31.16 6.54
N ILE A 69 21.88 30.28 5.61
CA ILE A 69 21.50 28.88 5.90
C ILE A 69 22.72 28.00 5.62
N ASN A 70 23.22 27.29 6.63
CA ASN A 70 24.37 26.41 6.46
C ASN A 70 23.93 25.04 5.91
N LEU A 71 23.82 24.93 4.58
CA LEU A 71 23.38 23.73 3.88
C LEU A 71 24.18 22.48 4.26
N LYS A 72 25.51 22.59 4.29
CA LYS A 72 26.40 21.48 4.67
C LYS A 72 26.06 20.95 6.06
N ASN A 73 25.97 21.83 7.06
CA ASN A 73 25.65 21.41 8.42
C ASN A 73 24.20 20.91 8.54
N PHE A 74 23.26 21.49 7.81
CA PHE A 74 21.89 21.04 7.77
C PHE A 74 21.79 19.59 7.25
N TRP A 75 22.34 19.31 6.06
CA TRP A 75 22.31 17.97 5.46
C TRP A 75 23.13 16.96 6.28
N LEU A 76 24.30 17.34 6.81
CA LEU A 76 25.09 16.44 7.67
C LEU A 76 24.34 16.06 8.96
N ARG A 77 23.54 16.97 9.54
CA ARG A 77 22.71 16.65 10.71
C ARG A 77 21.58 15.69 10.36
N ARG A 78 20.96 15.84 9.17
CA ARG A 78 19.92 14.93 8.68
C ARG A 78 20.50 13.54 8.35
N ALA A 79 21.59 13.50 7.59
CA ALA A 79 22.32 12.28 7.27
C ALA A 79 22.71 11.49 8.52
N ARG A 80 23.29 12.15 9.54
CA ARG A 80 23.64 11.49 10.83
C ARG A 80 22.44 10.99 11.63
N ARG A 81 21.25 11.52 11.37
CA ARG A 81 20.02 11.12 12.04
C ARG A 81 19.36 9.91 11.36
N LEU A 82 19.43 9.80 10.04
CA LEU A 82 18.58 8.91 9.26
C LEU A 82 19.37 7.77 8.61
N LEU A 83 20.44 8.08 7.86
CA LEU A 83 21.21 7.07 7.11
C LEU A 83 21.70 5.88 7.96
N PRO A 84 22.24 6.05 9.19
CA PRO A 84 22.79 4.92 9.93
C PRO A 84 21.74 3.86 10.29
N GLY A 85 20.57 4.28 10.77
CA GLY A 85 19.49 3.36 11.13
C GLY A 85 18.96 2.62 9.90
N MET A 86 18.77 3.36 8.80
CA MET A 86 18.36 2.79 7.52
C MET A 86 19.34 1.75 7.00
N VAL A 87 20.64 2.06 6.95
CA VAL A 87 21.66 1.14 6.41
C VAL A 87 21.76 -0.13 7.25
N VAL A 88 21.74 -0.01 8.58
CA VAL A 88 21.75 -1.19 9.45
C VAL A 88 20.52 -2.06 9.22
N MET A 89 19.36 -1.45 9.10
CA MET A 89 18.12 -2.16 8.84
C MET A 89 18.17 -2.87 7.48
N LEU A 90 18.58 -2.19 6.40
CA LEU A 90 18.70 -2.78 5.07
C LEU A 90 19.68 -3.95 5.05
N VAL A 91 20.86 -3.80 5.65
CA VAL A 91 21.86 -4.88 5.74
C VAL A 91 21.32 -6.07 6.53
N THR A 92 20.56 -5.82 7.61
CA THR A 92 19.96 -6.88 8.43
C THR A 92 18.90 -7.66 7.64
N ILE A 93 18.02 -6.95 6.92
CA ILE A 93 17.02 -7.59 6.06
C ILE A 93 17.67 -8.39 4.96
N LEU A 94 18.66 -7.82 4.26
CA LEU A 94 19.36 -8.52 3.20
C LEU A 94 19.99 -9.81 3.71
N ALA A 95 20.67 -9.76 4.86
CA ALA A 95 21.23 -10.95 5.47
C ALA A 95 20.15 -11.99 5.82
N TRP A 96 19.01 -11.55 6.37
CA TRP A 96 17.89 -12.44 6.66
C TRP A 96 17.35 -13.12 5.40
N ILE A 97 17.09 -12.35 4.33
CA ILE A 97 16.56 -12.88 3.08
C ILE A 97 17.56 -13.83 2.42
N THR A 98 18.86 -13.54 2.47
CA THR A 98 19.90 -14.47 2.00
C THR A 98 19.82 -15.83 2.68
N LEU A 99 19.57 -15.86 3.99
CA LEU A 99 19.57 -17.08 4.78
C LEU A 99 18.25 -17.87 4.67
N PHE A 100 17.12 -17.16 4.56
CA PHE A 100 15.79 -17.77 4.73
C PHE A 100 14.87 -17.67 3.51
N ASN A 101 15.17 -16.79 2.53
CA ASN A 101 14.32 -16.58 1.36
C ASN A 101 15.11 -16.08 0.13
N ASN A 102 16.08 -16.88 -0.32
CA ASN A 102 16.98 -16.53 -1.43
C ASN A 102 16.25 -16.05 -2.73
N PRO A 103 15.13 -16.68 -3.16
CA PRO A 103 14.42 -16.25 -4.38
C PRO A 103 13.94 -14.79 -4.35
N LEU A 104 13.65 -14.23 -3.17
CA LEU A 104 13.21 -12.85 -3.02
C LEU A 104 14.34 -11.84 -3.31
N LEU A 105 15.60 -12.22 -3.15
CA LEU A 105 16.75 -11.33 -3.37
C LEU A 105 16.79 -10.77 -4.80
N GLY A 106 16.49 -11.60 -5.80
CA GLY A 106 16.48 -11.19 -7.20
C GLY A 106 15.47 -10.07 -7.49
N LYS A 107 14.33 -10.11 -6.81
CA LYS A 107 13.21 -9.16 -6.97
C LYS A 107 13.47 -7.81 -6.28
N ILE A 108 14.11 -7.83 -5.10
CA ILE A 108 14.24 -6.62 -4.27
C ILE A 108 15.52 -5.80 -4.52
N ARG A 109 16.41 -6.23 -5.42
CA ARG A 109 17.69 -5.52 -5.67
C ARG A 109 17.48 -4.05 -6.02
N GLY A 110 16.53 -3.80 -6.92
CA GLY A 110 16.16 -2.46 -7.34
C GLY A 110 15.56 -1.65 -6.19
N ASP A 111 14.70 -2.28 -5.39
CA ASP A 111 14.06 -1.64 -4.23
C ASP A 111 15.09 -1.22 -3.18
N VAL A 112 16.12 -2.03 -2.95
CA VAL A 112 17.23 -1.72 -2.04
C VAL A 112 17.99 -0.50 -2.52
N LEU A 113 18.37 -0.46 -3.80
CA LEU A 113 19.10 0.68 -4.37
C LEU A 113 18.25 1.95 -4.35
N ALA A 114 16.98 1.85 -4.73
CA ALA A 114 16.05 2.96 -4.70
C ALA A 114 15.81 3.46 -3.26
N SER A 115 15.75 2.56 -2.27
CA SER A 115 15.63 2.92 -0.85
C SER A 115 16.89 3.62 -0.33
N LEU A 116 18.09 3.13 -0.67
CA LEU A 116 19.37 3.74 -0.29
C LEU A 116 19.53 5.17 -0.84
N LEU A 117 19.03 5.40 -2.06
CA LEU A 117 19.10 6.68 -2.75
C LEU A 117 17.90 7.61 -2.46
N TYR A 118 16.95 7.19 -1.60
CA TYR A 118 15.71 7.93 -1.35
C TYR A 118 14.92 8.26 -2.63
N PHE A 119 14.82 7.27 -3.51
CA PHE A 119 14.11 7.32 -4.78
C PHE A 119 13.05 6.20 -4.93
N SER A 120 12.78 5.46 -3.86
CA SER A 120 11.84 4.33 -3.84
C SER A 120 10.44 4.68 -4.35
N ASN A 121 9.93 5.88 -4.05
CA ASN A 121 8.61 6.29 -4.52
C ASN A 121 8.50 6.35 -6.06
N TRP A 122 9.49 6.92 -6.74
CA TRP A 122 9.52 6.97 -8.21
C TRP A 122 9.87 5.62 -8.82
N TRP A 123 10.72 4.84 -8.16
CA TRP A 123 11.02 3.47 -8.55
C TRP A 123 9.75 2.61 -8.57
N PHE A 124 8.93 2.66 -7.52
CA PHE A 124 7.66 1.94 -7.44
C PHE A 124 6.63 2.44 -8.45
N ILE A 125 6.56 3.76 -8.69
CA ILE A 125 5.72 4.33 -9.75
C ILE A 125 6.10 3.77 -11.12
N TYR A 126 7.40 3.76 -11.44
CA TYR A 126 7.89 3.32 -12.75
C TYR A 126 7.63 1.82 -12.98
N HIS A 127 7.86 1.00 -11.96
CA HIS A 127 7.64 -0.45 -12.01
C HIS A 127 6.18 -0.86 -11.74
N LYS A 128 5.27 0.11 -11.58
CA LYS A 128 3.84 -0.13 -11.30
C LYS A 128 3.61 -1.07 -10.11
N VAL A 129 4.44 -0.91 -9.07
CA VAL A 129 4.28 -1.64 -7.81
C VAL A 129 3.08 -1.05 -7.09
N SER A 130 2.06 -1.85 -6.83
CA SER A 130 0.91 -1.41 -6.07
C SER A 130 1.22 -1.40 -4.57
N TYR A 131 0.87 -0.31 -3.90
CA TYR A 131 0.98 -0.18 -2.45
C TYR A 131 -0.14 -0.91 -1.71
N PHE A 132 -1.34 -0.91 -2.30
CA PHE A 132 -2.56 -1.37 -1.64
C PHE A 132 -2.93 -2.82 -2.01
N ASP A 133 -2.26 -3.41 -2.99
CA ASP A 133 -2.46 -4.82 -3.35
C ASP A 133 -1.57 -5.73 -2.50
N HIS A 134 -2.18 -6.76 -1.91
CA HIS A 134 -1.52 -7.71 -1.01
C HIS A 134 -1.25 -9.08 -1.64
N PHE A 135 -1.50 -9.21 -2.95
CA PHE A 135 -1.26 -10.45 -3.68
C PHE A 135 0.23 -10.77 -3.84
N GLY A 136 0.62 -11.94 -3.33
CA GLY A 136 1.97 -12.49 -3.46
C GLY A 136 2.98 -11.98 -2.43
N GLN A 137 4.26 -12.29 -2.65
CA GLN A 137 5.34 -11.83 -1.78
C GLN A 137 5.63 -10.34 -2.02
N GLN A 138 5.09 -9.47 -1.17
CA GLN A 138 5.39 -8.04 -1.16
C GLN A 138 6.87 -7.75 -0.85
N SER A 139 7.39 -6.65 -1.39
CA SER A 139 8.72 -6.17 -1.02
C SER A 139 8.71 -5.68 0.44
N PRO A 140 9.63 -6.13 1.31
CA PRO A 140 9.72 -5.69 2.70
C PRO A 140 10.17 -4.23 2.82
N LEU A 141 10.42 -3.54 1.71
CA LEU A 141 10.86 -2.16 1.63
C LEU A 141 9.79 -1.21 1.07
N ASN A 142 8.57 -1.69 0.81
CA ASN A 142 7.52 -0.85 0.21
C ASN A 142 7.28 0.45 0.98
N HIS A 143 7.30 0.44 2.32
CA HIS A 143 7.11 1.64 3.16
C HIS A 143 8.17 2.74 2.95
N PHE A 144 9.30 2.46 2.30
CA PHE A 144 10.34 3.46 2.03
C PHE A 144 9.90 4.60 1.14
N TRP A 145 8.82 4.44 0.37
CA TRP A 145 8.33 5.50 -0.53
C TRP A 145 8.13 6.83 0.22
N SER A 146 7.62 6.79 1.45
CA SER A 146 7.32 8.01 2.20
C SER A 146 8.58 8.70 2.70
N LEU A 147 9.59 7.92 3.11
CA LEU A 147 10.90 8.43 3.51
C LEU A 147 11.61 9.09 2.32
N ALA A 148 11.49 8.52 1.12
CA ALA A 148 12.00 9.12 -0.10
C ALA A 148 11.40 10.50 -0.36
N VAL A 149 10.07 10.64 -0.24
CA VAL A 149 9.37 11.93 -0.38
C VAL A 149 9.86 12.94 0.67
N GLU A 150 10.03 12.54 1.94
CA GLU A 150 10.56 13.43 2.98
C GLU A 150 12.01 13.88 2.71
N GLU A 151 12.90 12.98 2.31
CA GLU A 151 14.30 13.33 2.05
C GLU A 151 14.46 14.21 0.80
N GLN A 152 13.66 13.96 -0.24
CA GLN A 152 13.59 14.85 -1.41
C GLN A 152 13.22 16.27 -0.98
N PHE A 153 12.25 16.41 -0.07
CA PHE A 153 11.91 17.70 0.52
C PHE A 153 13.09 18.27 1.33
N TYR A 154 13.79 17.49 2.16
CA TYR A 154 14.94 17.99 2.92
C TYR A 154 16.11 18.42 2.03
N LEU A 155 16.26 17.83 0.85
CA LEU A 155 17.29 18.21 -0.11
C LEU A 155 16.95 19.54 -0.80
N ILE A 156 15.71 19.67 -1.30
CA ILE A 156 15.29 20.77 -2.16
C ILE A 156 14.84 22.00 -1.35
N TRP A 157 14.15 21.79 -0.24
CA TRP A 157 13.49 22.86 0.52
C TRP A 157 14.42 23.97 1.05
N PRO A 158 15.62 23.67 1.59
CA PRO A 158 16.56 24.72 1.99
C PRO A 158 16.97 25.63 0.83
N LEU A 159 17.13 25.07 -0.38
CA LEU A 159 17.48 25.83 -1.58
C LEU A 159 16.34 26.77 -1.99
N PHE A 160 15.10 26.26 -1.93
CA PHE A 160 13.91 27.06 -2.19
C PHE A 160 13.77 28.24 -1.21
N LEU A 161 14.00 28.01 0.08
CA LEU A 161 13.96 29.09 1.08
C LEU A 161 15.09 30.10 0.90
N ILE A 162 16.31 29.67 0.57
CA ILE A 162 17.42 30.60 0.26
C ILE A 162 17.03 31.49 -0.93
N PHE A 163 16.54 30.88 -2.02
CA PHE A 163 16.06 31.62 -3.18
C PHE A 163 14.96 32.62 -2.78
N GLY A 164 13.95 32.15 -2.04
CA GLY A 164 12.88 33.00 -1.52
C GLY A 164 13.40 34.19 -0.72
N PHE A 165 14.31 33.98 0.23
CA PHE A 165 14.80 35.07 1.07
C PHE A 165 15.78 36.01 0.37
N CYS A 166 16.53 35.54 -0.63
CA CYS A 166 17.44 36.38 -1.41
C CYS A 166 16.71 37.26 -2.41
N PHE A 167 15.67 36.74 -3.07
CA PHE A 167 15.02 37.42 -4.21
C PHE A 167 13.65 38.02 -3.87
N ILE A 168 12.98 37.55 -2.82
CA ILE A 168 11.62 38.00 -2.47
C ILE A 168 11.65 38.87 -1.22
N LYS A 169 11.44 40.18 -1.40
CA LYS A 169 11.55 41.18 -0.32
C LYS A 169 10.52 41.00 0.81
N LYS A 170 9.31 40.52 0.49
CA LYS A 170 8.24 40.33 1.50
C LYS A 170 8.00 38.86 1.77
N LYS A 171 8.05 38.48 3.05
CA LYS A 171 7.73 37.13 3.52
C LYS A 171 6.34 36.65 3.09
N SER A 172 5.37 37.56 2.98
CA SER A 172 4.01 37.25 2.51
C SER A 172 3.98 36.64 1.11
N HIS A 173 4.81 37.14 0.18
CA HIS A 173 4.88 36.58 -1.18
C HIS A 173 5.48 35.17 -1.17
N ILE A 174 6.45 34.89 -0.29
CA ILE A 174 6.98 33.52 -0.11
C ILE A 174 5.85 32.60 0.37
N THR A 175 5.07 33.02 1.37
CA THR A 175 3.90 32.25 1.84
C THR A 175 2.89 32.02 0.72
N ILE A 176 2.58 33.04 -0.09
CA ILE A 176 1.66 32.91 -1.23
C ILE A 176 2.17 31.89 -2.25
N LEU A 177 3.45 31.92 -2.62
CA LEU A 177 4.04 30.93 -3.54
C LEU A 177 3.93 29.50 -2.99
N ILE A 178 4.12 29.32 -1.69
CA ILE A 178 3.97 28.01 -1.03
C ILE A 178 2.52 27.55 -1.07
N LEU A 179 1.56 28.43 -0.80
CA LEU A 179 0.13 28.13 -0.88
C LEU A 179 -0.31 27.82 -2.32
N LEU A 180 0.27 28.50 -3.32
CA LEU A 180 0.08 28.13 -4.73
C LEU A 180 0.60 26.72 -5.00
N GLY A 181 1.78 26.36 -4.47
CA GLY A 181 2.30 24.98 -4.55
C GLY A 181 1.39 23.94 -3.90
N VAL A 182 0.77 24.27 -2.75
CA VAL A 182 -0.25 23.42 -2.10
C VAL A 182 -1.42 23.14 -3.04
N ILE A 183 -1.96 24.20 -3.66
CA ILE A 183 -3.09 24.08 -4.59
C ILE A 183 -2.69 23.26 -5.82
N ILE A 184 -1.53 23.55 -6.42
CA ILE A 184 -1.03 22.81 -7.59
C ILE A 184 -0.88 21.32 -7.27
N SER A 185 -0.23 20.99 -6.15
CA SER A 185 -0.03 19.59 -5.76
C SER A 185 -1.36 18.85 -5.49
N ALA A 186 -2.31 19.51 -4.83
CA ALA A 186 -3.64 18.93 -4.59
C ALA A 186 -4.44 18.76 -5.89
N LEU A 187 -4.37 19.71 -6.81
CA LEU A 187 -5.00 19.60 -8.13
C LEU A 187 -4.36 18.49 -8.97
N CYS A 188 -3.03 18.34 -8.93
CA CYS A 188 -2.34 17.23 -9.58
C CYS A 188 -2.87 15.89 -9.07
N MET A 189 -3.05 15.74 -7.74
CA MET A 189 -3.65 14.53 -7.18
C MET A 189 -5.07 14.30 -7.69
N ALA A 190 -5.94 15.32 -7.62
CA ALA A 190 -7.33 15.21 -8.03
C ALA A 190 -7.50 14.88 -9.52
N ILE A 191 -6.67 15.47 -10.39
CA ILE A 191 -6.73 15.26 -11.84
C ILE A 191 -6.15 13.89 -12.23
N MET A 192 -5.09 13.45 -11.57
CA MET A 192 -4.41 12.19 -11.90
C MET A 192 -5.06 10.96 -11.25
N TYR A 193 -5.91 11.17 -10.25
CA TYR A 193 -6.61 10.08 -9.59
C TYR A 193 -7.58 9.39 -10.55
N GLN A 194 -7.48 8.07 -10.61
CA GLN A 194 -8.37 7.21 -11.38
C GLN A 194 -9.25 6.45 -10.39
N PRO A 195 -10.54 6.81 -10.23
CA PRO A 195 -11.45 6.17 -9.28
C PRO A 195 -11.56 4.66 -9.42
N ASP A 196 -11.24 4.16 -10.62
CA ASP A 196 -11.49 2.80 -11.05
C ASP A 196 -10.20 1.96 -11.19
N GLY A 197 -9.04 2.55 -10.85
CA GLY A 197 -7.72 1.93 -10.96
C GLY A 197 -6.93 1.94 -9.65
N ASP A 198 -5.68 1.46 -9.73
CA ASP A 198 -4.75 1.51 -8.60
C ASP A 198 -4.36 2.96 -8.26
N SER A 199 -4.58 3.32 -7.00
CA SER A 199 -4.31 4.67 -6.47
C SER A 199 -2.83 4.90 -6.11
N SER A 200 -1.97 3.89 -6.26
CA SER A 200 -0.57 3.93 -5.84
C SER A 200 0.23 5.05 -6.50
N ARG A 201 -0.03 5.39 -7.77
CA ARG A 201 0.66 6.51 -8.46
C ARG A 201 0.47 7.85 -7.77
N VAL A 202 -0.76 8.17 -7.39
CA VAL A 202 -1.07 9.44 -6.71
C VAL A 202 -0.74 9.39 -5.22
N TYR A 203 -0.65 8.19 -4.64
CA TYR A 203 -0.24 8.00 -3.26
C TYR A 203 1.28 8.13 -3.06
N TYR A 204 2.08 7.60 -3.99
CA TYR A 204 3.55 7.69 -3.97
C TYR A 204 4.13 9.02 -4.48
N GLY A 205 3.39 9.72 -5.34
CA GLY A 205 3.89 10.89 -6.06
C GLY A 205 4.32 12.03 -5.15
N THR A 206 5.55 12.51 -5.30
CA THR A 206 6.00 13.74 -4.63
C THR A 206 5.20 14.95 -5.14
N ASP A 207 4.89 14.94 -6.44
CA ASP A 207 4.03 15.91 -7.12
C ASP A 207 2.62 15.97 -6.51
N THR A 208 2.04 14.82 -6.20
CA THR A 208 0.68 14.71 -5.67
C THR A 208 0.60 14.80 -4.15
N ARG A 209 1.71 14.62 -3.41
CA ARG A 209 1.71 14.61 -1.92
C ARG A 209 2.41 15.79 -1.27
N SER A 210 3.18 16.57 -2.03
CA SER A 210 3.95 17.71 -1.48
C SER A 210 3.09 18.75 -0.77
N PHE A 211 1.79 18.87 -1.09
CA PHE A 211 0.87 19.76 -0.38
C PHE A 211 0.91 19.56 1.15
N SER A 212 1.11 18.34 1.66
CA SER A 212 1.17 18.06 3.10
C SER A 212 2.40 18.72 3.74
N LEU A 213 3.57 18.56 3.10
CA LEU A 213 4.84 19.18 3.51
C LEU A 213 4.75 20.71 3.41
N LEU A 214 4.19 21.22 2.30
CA LEU A 214 4.06 22.65 2.03
C LEU A 214 3.07 23.33 3.00
N ILE A 215 1.99 22.67 3.41
CA ILE A 215 1.08 23.17 4.45
C ILE A 215 1.83 23.34 5.78
N GLY A 216 2.62 22.33 6.18
CA GLY A 216 3.46 22.44 7.38
C GLY A 216 4.46 23.59 7.27
N ALA A 217 5.06 23.77 6.10
CA ALA A 217 6.00 24.85 5.83
C ALA A 217 5.35 26.25 5.86
N ALA A 218 4.16 26.39 5.28
CA ALA A 218 3.36 27.62 5.33
C ALA A 218 3.00 27.96 6.79
N LEU A 219 2.61 26.96 7.58
CA LEU A 219 2.36 27.14 9.00
C LEU A 219 3.59 27.67 9.74
N ALA A 220 4.79 27.15 9.47
CA ALA A 220 6.01 27.65 10.12
C ALA A 220 6.36 29.11 9.75
N LEU A 221 5.94 29.59 8.58
CA LEU A 221 6.12 31.00 8.20
C LEU A 221 5.17 31.93 8.97
N VAL A 222 3.92 31.51 9.19
CA VAL A 222 2.88 32.33 9.84
C VAL A 222 2.87 32.14 11.36
N TRP A 223 3.18 30.94 11.84
CA TRP A 223 3.16 30.52 13.24
C TRP A 223 4.54 30.00 13.73
N PRO A 224 5.60 30.82 13.67
CA PRO A 224 6.96 30.41 14.01
C PRO A 224 7.09 30.12 15.51
N SER A 225 7.63 28.96 15.86
CA SER A 225 7.64 28.43 17.24
C SER A 225 8.32 29.40 18.24
N ARG A 226 9.35 30.12 17.78
CA ARG A 226 10.14 31.07 18.58
C ARG A 226 9.44 32.39 18.91
N LYS A 227 8.39 32.77 18.16
CA LYS A 227 7.65 34.03 18.38
C LYS A 227 6.35 33.84 19.18
N LEU A 228 6.05 32.60 19.57
CA LEU A 228 4.81 32.29 20.31
C LEU A 228 4.93 32.75 21.77
N ALA A 229 3.94 33.51 22.23
CA ALA A 229 3.91 34.04 23.58
C ALA A 229 3.74 32.91 24.62
N LYS A 230 4.44 33.02 25.76
CA LYS A 230 4.30 32.06 26.86
C LYS A 230 2.91 32.11 27.51
N THR A 231 2.32 33.30 27.53
CA THR A 231 1.03 33.60 28.15
C THR A 231 0.17 34.37 27.15
N ILE A 232 -1.09 33.98 27.04
CA ILE A 232 -2.11 34.62 26.20
C ILE A 232 -3.38 34.79 27.00
N ILE A 233 -4.26 35.70 26.58
CA ILE A 233 -5.57 35.90 27.22
C ILE A 233 -6.40 34.60 27.18
N ALA A 234 -7.27 34.42 28.18
CA ALA A 234 -8.05 33.21 28.30
C ALA A 234 -8.83 32.86 27.02
N PRO A 235 -9.62 33.77 26.39
CA PRO A 235 -10.39 33.43 25.20
C PRO A 235 -9.54 32.87 24.06
N ALA A 236 -8.39 33.48 23.78
CA ALA A 236 -7.46 33.00 22.75
C ALA A 236 -6.92 31.59 23.06
N ARG A 237 -6.65 31.29 24.34
CA ARG A 237 -6.25 29.95 24.77
C ARG A 237 -7.37 28.93 24.57
N TRP A 238 -8.61 29.28 24.93
CA TRP A 238 -9.78 28.41 24.73
C TRP A 238 -10.00 28.11 23.24
N THR A 239 -9.93 29.11 22.36
CA THR A 239 -10.04 28.91 20.92
C THR A 239 -8.94 28.00 20.39
N LEU A 240 -7.70 28.19 20.84
CA LEU A 240 -6.57 27.36 20.43
C LEU A 240 -6.71 25.90 20.88
N ASP A 241 -7.06 25.67 22.14
CA ASP A 241 -7.22 24.33 22.70
C ASP A 241 -8.45 23.62 22.10
N ALA A 242 -9.56 24.35 21.86
CA ALA A 242 -10.74 23.82 21.20
C ALA A 242 -10.45 23.44 19.74
N ALA A 243 -9.80 24.32 18.98
CA ALA A 243 -9.41 24.02 17.60
C ALA A 243 -8.46 22.81 17.54
N GLY A 244 -7.47 22.74 18.43
CA GLY A 244 -6.58 21.59 18.54
C GLY A 244 -7.32 20.29 18.92
N GLY A 245 -8.24 20.35 19.88
CA GLY A 245 -9.03 19.20 20.32
C GLY A 245 -9.94 18.67 19.22
N ILE A 246 -10.65 19.56 18.52
CA ILE A 246 -11.47 19.23 17.35
C ILE A 246 -10.60 18.60 16.27
N SER A 247 -9.43 19.17 15.97
CA SER A 247 -8.51 18.59 14.98
C SER A 247 -8.03 17.19 15.36
N LEU A 248 -7.71 16.94 16.62
CA LEU A 248 -7.32 15.60 17.09
C LEU A 248 -8.45 14.60 16.92
N ILE A 249 -9.68 14.96 17.28
CA ILE A 249 -10.87 14.12 17.11
C ILE A 249 -11.10 13.81 15.64
N LEU A 250 -11.01 14.82 14.75
CA LEU A 250 -11.17 14.63 13.31
C LEU A 250 -10.10 13.69 12.73
N ILE A 251 -8.84 13.81 13.16
CA ILE A 251 -7.77 12.88 12.74
C ILE A 251 -8.10 11.45 13.17
N ILE A 252 -8.54 11.24 14.42
CA ILE A 252 -8.92 9.92 14.93
C ILE A 252 -10.12 9.35 14.16
N ILE A 253 -11.12 10.18 13.85
CA ILE A 253 -12.27 9.78 13.03
C ILE A 253 -11.81 9.36 11.62
N MET A 254 -10.92 10.13 10.99
CA MET A 254 -10.39 9.78 9.67
C MET A 254 -9.60 8.46 9.69
N PHE A 255 -8.80 8.23 10.74
CA PHE A 255 -8.10 6.96 10.93
C PHE A 255 -9.08 5.79 11.08
N TRP A 256 -10.21 5.98 11.75
CA TRP A 256 -11.14 4.91 12.05
C TRP A 256 -12.17 4.63 10.93
N LYS A 257 -12.58 5.65 10.18
CA LYS A 257 -13.72 5.56 9.25
C LYS A 257 -13.34 5.55 7.78
N VAL A 258 -12.21 6.13 7.40
CA VAL A 258 -11.83 6.29 5.99
C VAL A 258 -10.87 5.19 5.57
N ASN A 259 -11.06 4.60 4.40
CA ASN A 259 -10.20 3.55 3.85
C ASN A 259 -9.59 4.00 2.51
N GLN A 260 -8.58 3.27 2.03
CA GLN A 260 -7.83 3.59 0.82
C GLN A 260 -8.64 3.58 -0.49
N TYR A 261 -9.83 2.98 -0.51
CA TYR A 261 -10.68 2.85 -1.70
C TYR A 261 -11.71 3.99 -1.85
N GLU A 262 -11.75 4.91 -0.89
CA GLU A 262 -12.66 6.06 -0.91
C GLU A 262 -12.11 7.19 -1.80
N SER A 263 -12.81 7.49 -2.89
CA SER A 263 -12.45 8.59 -3.82
C SER A 263 -12.32 9.95 -3.14
N PHE A 264 -13.08 10.17 -2.06
CA PHE A 264 -12.98 11.38 -1.22
C PHE A 264 -11.53 11.70 -0.82
N LEU A 265 -10.71 10.70 -0.51
CA LEU A 265 -9.33 10.91 -0.07
C LEU A 265 -8.49 11.67 -1.10
N TYR A 266 -8.65 11.29 -2.37
CA TYR A 266 -7.82 11.74 -3.48
C TYR A 266 -8.35 13.04 -4.11
N TYR A 267 -9.66 13.32 -3.99
CA TYR A 267 -10.25 14.59 -4.43
C TYR A 267 -10.13 15.74 -3.43
N GLY A 268 -9.58 15.50 -2.23
CA GLY A 268 -9.35 16.55 -1.25
C GLY A 268 -9.30 16.10 0.21
N GLY A 269 -9.70 14.86 0.52
CA GLY A 269 -9.69 14.35 1.89
C GLY A 269 -8.29 14.35 2.52
N MET A 270 -7.23 14.02 1.77
CA MET A 270 -5.86 14.12 2.27
C MET A 270 -5.39 15.57 2.45
N LEU A 271 -5.87 16.50 1.60
CA LEU A 271 -5.62 17.93 1.76
C LEU A 271 -6.29 18.45 3.04
N LEU A 272 -7.56 18.09 3.26
CA LEU A 272 -8.30 18.40 4.48
C LEU A 272 -7.55 17.89 5.71
N LEU A 273 -7.13 16.63 5.71
CA LEU A 273 -6.35 16.05 6.81
C LEU A 273 -5.06 16.84 7.07
N SER A 274 -4.40 17.33 6.02
CA SER A 274 -3.18 18.12 6.16
C SER A 274 -3.43 19.47 6.84
N VAL A 275 -4.54 20.14 6.48
CA VAL A 275 -4.98 21.38 7.13
C VAL A 275 -5.36 21.14 8.59
N VAL A 276 -6.16 20.09 8.86
CA VAL A 276 -6.56 19.69 10.21
C VAL A 276 -5.33 19.39 11.06
N THR A 277 -4.34 18.68 10.50
CA THR A 277 -3.06 18.42 11.16
C THR A 277 -2.29 19.70 11.43
N ALA A 278 -2.25 20.65 10.49
CA ALA A 278 -1.57 21.92 10.70
C ALA A 278 -2.19 22.72 11.84
N ILE A 279 -3.53 22.73 11.97
CA ILE A 279 -4.24 23.34 13.10
C ILE A 279 -3.84 22.67 14.42
N LEU A 280 -3.79 21.33 14.45
CA LEU A 280 -3.33 20.60 15.64
C LEU A 280 -1.88 20.95 15.97
N VAL A 281 -0.99 20.99 14.98
CA VAL A 281 0.42 21.36 15.16
C VAL A 281 0.53 22.78 15.71
N ALA A 282 -0.27 23.74 15.23
CA ALA A 282 -0.30 25.11 15.74
C ALA A 282 -0.66 25.16 17.24
N ALA A 283 -1.66 24.38 17.66
CA ALA A 283 -2.05 24.24 19.06
C ALA A 283 -0.96 23.58 19.92
N LEU A 284 -0.43 22.44 19.48
CA LEU A 284 0.62 21.71 20.21
C LEU A 284 1.94 22.47 20.30
N ALA A 285 2.22 23.30 19.28
CA ALA A 285 3.40 24.15 19.25
C ALA A 285 3.33 25.32 20.21
N HIS A 286 2.13 25.79 20.53
CA HIS A 286 1.95 26.98 21.32
C HIS A 286 2.23 26.74 22.82
N PRO A 287 3.08 27.56 23.45
CA PRO A 287 3.45 27.41 24.85
C PRO A 287 2.31 27.37 25.87
N ALA A 288 1.27 28.15 25.60
CA ALA A 288 0.14 28.35 26.51
C ALA A 288 -0.96 27.28 26.37
N SER A 289 -0.86 26.39 25.37
CA SER A 289 -1.88 25.35 25.13
C SER A 289 -1.90 24.35 26.27
N GLN A 290 -3.10 24.07 26.80
CA GLN A 290 -3.29 22.99 27.78
C GLN A 290 -3.36 21.63 27.09
N LEU A 291 -3.86 21.58 25.85
CA LEU A 291 -3.84 20.36 25.05
C LEU A 291 -2.40 19.84 24.84
N SER A 292 -1.45 20.75 24.61
CA SER A 292 -0.02 20.42 24.54
C SER A 292 0.49 19.74 25.82
N LYS A 293 0.03 20.18 27.00
CA LYS A 293 0.40 19.55 28.28
C LYS A 293 -0.27 18.20 28.47
N LEU A 294 -1.54 18.06 28.10
CA LEU A 294 -2.28 16.80 28.16
C LEU A 294 -1.61 15.74 27.28
N LEU A 295 -1.24 16.11 26.05
CA LEU A 295 -0.55 15.22 25.11
C LEU A 295 0.92 14.97 25.46
N ASN A 296 1.48 15.65 26.46
CA ASN A 296 2.80 15.31 27.02
C ASN A 296 2.75 14.05 27.91
N PHE A 297 1.97 13.06 27.49
CA PHE A 297 1.87 11.75 28.13
C PHE A 297 3.14 10.95 27.84
N LYS A 298 3.87 10.55 28.89
CA LYS A 298 5.22 9.96 28.79
C LYS A 298 5.30 8.76 27.83
N PRO A 299 4.35 7.81 27.81
CA PRO A 299 4.39 6.70 26.85
C PRO A 299 4.30 7.15 25.39
N LEU A 300 3.35 8.01 25.04
CA LEU A 300 3.22 8.52 23.66
C LEU A 300 4.45 9.32 23.23
N HIS A 301 4.98 10.13 24.15
CA HIS A 301 6.21 10.86 23.93
C HIS A 301 7.40 9.91 23.66
N TRP A 302 7.53 8.84 24.47
CA TRP A 302 8.58 7.84 24.32
C TRP A 302 8.53 7.13 22.97
N ILE A 303 7.32 6.78 22.51
CA ILE A 303 7.07 6.19 21.19
C ILE A 303 7.42 7.21 20.10
N GLY A 304 6.98 8.45 20.26
CA GLY A 304 7.23 9.56 19.36
C GLY A 304 8.70 9.82 19.06
N VAL A 305 9.54 9.84 20.10
CA VAL A 305 11.00 10.01 19.97
C VAL A 305 11.65 8.88 19.15
N ARG A 306 11.01 7.70 19.11
CA ARG A 306 11.45 6.49 18.41
C ARG A 306 10.66 6.21 17.13
N SER A 307 9.79 7.13 16.71
CA SER A 307 8.89 6.89 15.58
C SER A 307 9.63 6.53 14.30
N TYR A 308 10.83 7.09 14.10
CA TYR A 308 11.70 6.76 12.97
C TYR A 308 12.15 5.29 12.99
N GLY A 309 12.76 4.83 14.08
CA GLY A 309 13.17 3.42 14.22
C GLY A 309 11.97 2.47 14.13
N LEU A 310 10.84 2.81 14.75
CA LEU A 310 9.61 2.04 14.63
C LEU A 310 9.14 1.96 13.17
N TYR A 311 9.16 3.08 12.45
CA TYR A 311 8.82 3.12 11.02
C TYR A 311 9.76 2.24 10.19
N LEU A 312 11.07 2.26 10.45
CA LEU A 312 12.02 1.41 9.72
C LEU A 312 11.75 -0.08 9.91
N TRP A 313 11.55 -0.52 11.15
CA TRP A 313 11.58 -1.96 11.50
C TRP A 313 10.22 -2.65 11.41
N HIS A 314 9.10 -1.95 11.65
CA HIS A 314 7.79 -2.61 11.76
C HIS A 314 7.38 -3.36 10.48
N TYR A 315 7.47 -2.69 9.33
CA TYR A 315 6.96 -3.22 8.08
C TYR A 315 7.75 -4.45 7.58
N PRO A 316 9.11 -4.43 7.54
CA PRO A 316 9.89 -5.62 7.21
C PRO A 316 9.62 -6.80 8.13
N ILE A 317 9.48 -6.55 9.45
CA ILE A 317 9.17 -7.60 10.41
C ILE A 317 7.82 -8.24 10.06
N PHE A 318 6.81 -7.44 9.73
CA PHE A 318 5.50 -7.95 9.37
C PHE A 318 5.53 -8.75 8.06
N VAL A 319 6.18 -8.23 7.02
CA VAL A 319 6.26 -8.88 5.71
C VAL A 319 7.06 -10.18 5.77
N LEU A 320 8.21 -10.20 6.45
CA LEU A 320 9.12 -11.35 6.46
C LEU A 320 8.70 -12.48 7.41
N THR A 321 7.84 -12.20 8.39
CA THR A 321 7.39 -13.21 9.38
C THR A 321 5.95 -13.64 9.18
N SER A 322 5.23 -13.05 8.23
CA SER A 322 3.87 -13.48 7.88
C SER A 322 3.94 -14.56 6.78
N PRO A 323 3.29 -15.72 6.97
CA PRO A 323 3.26 -16.78 5.96
C PRO A 323 2.58 -16.32 4.68
N ILE A 324 3.11 -16.81 3.56
CA ILE A 324 2.55 -16.59 2.22
C ILE A 324 1.23 -17.38 2.17
N GLY A 325 0.13 -16.73 1.75
CA GLY A 325 -1.18 -17.39 1.65
C GLY A 325 -1.98 -17.45 2.97
N GLU A 326 -1.59 -16.72 4.02
CA GLU A 326 -2.41 -16.51 5.22
C GLU A 326 -3.04 -15.11 5.29
N GLY A 327 -3.01 -14.35 4.20
CA GLY A 327 -3.24 -12.90 4.16
C GLY A 327 -4.29 -12.39 5.15
N GLY A 328 -3.76 -11.74 6.17
CA GLY A 328 -4.57 -11.08 7.18
C GLY A 328 -5.13 -11.93 8.30
N GLN A 329 -5.07 -13.27 8.26
CA GLN A 329 -5.33 -14.07 9.45
C GLN A 329 -4.18 -13.89 10.43
N THR A 330 -4.30 -12.87 11.27
CA THR A 330 -3.32 -12.55 12.30
C THR A 330 -3.48 -13.55 13.44
N HIS A 331 -2.62 -14.57 13.45
CA HIS A 331 -2.40 -15.35 14.67
C HIS A 331 -2.02 -14.36 15.78
N PHE A 332 -2.89 -14.24 16.80
CA PHE A 332 -2.76 -13.24 17.87
C PHE A 332 -1.36 -13.28 18.54
N ILE A 333 -0.81 -14.48 18.68
CA ILE A 333 0.54 -14.70 19.22
C ILE A 333 1.61 -14.12 18.29
N ARG A 334 1.55 -14.39 16.99
CA ARG A 334 2.49 -13.84 15.99
C ARG A 334 2.47 -12.31 16.00
N PHE A 335 1.27 -11.73 16.05
CA PHE A 335 1.06 -10.29 16.15
C PHE A 335 1.78 -9.67 17.37
N ILE A 336 1.62 -10.27 18.56
CA ILE A 336 2.29 -9.78 19.77
C ILE A 336 3.81 -9.83 19.59
N PHE A 337 4.34 -10.92 19.05
CA PHE A 337 5.78 -11.05 18.79
C PHE A 337 6.27 -10.04 17.76
N GLN A 338 5.53 -9.81 16.68
CA GLN A 338 5.85 -8.84 15.65
C GLN A 338 5.92 -7.41 16.19
N ILE A 339 4.94 -6.98 17.01
CA ILE A 339 4.98 -5.69 17.70
C ILE A 339 6.16 -5.62 18.65
N LEU A 340 6.32 -6.61 19.52
CA LEU A 340 7.37 -6.62 20.53
C LEU A 340 8.75 -6.53 19.86
N LEU A 341 8.97 -7.31 18.81
CA LEU A 341 10.21 -7.29 18.03
C LEU A 341 10.44 -5.94 17.36
N SER A 342 9.40 -5.31 16.79
CA SER A 342 9.49 -3.97 16.21
C SER A 342 9.93 -2.92 17.23
N PHE A 343 9.37 -2.97 18.44
CA PHE A 343 9.72 -2.08 19.54
C PHE A 343 11.14 -2.33 20.07
N ILE A 344 11.54 -3.61 20.20
CA ILE A 344 12.89 -3.99 20.61
C ILE A 344 13.90 -3.50 19.57
N MET A 345 13.70 -3.79 18.29
CA MET A 345 14.61 -3.39 17.23
C MET A 345 14.70 -1.87 17.10
N ALA A 346 13.57 -1.16 17.18
CA ALA A 346 13.57 0.31 17.22
C ALA A 346 14.33 0.86 18.42
N GLN A 347 14.16 0.28 19.61
CA GLN A 347 14.86 0.70 20.83
C GLN A 347 16.37 0.42 20.76
N LEU A 348 16.78 -0.73 20.22
CA LEU A 348 18.19 -1.09 20.01
C LEU A 348 18.83 -0.15 18.97
N SER A 349 18.17 0.05 17.83
CA SER A 349 18.59 0.99 16.79
C SER A 349 18.77 2.39 17.36
N TRP A 350 17.77 2.88 18.08
CA TRP A 350 17.80 4.21 18.67
C TRP A 350 18.94 4.38 19.67
N LYS A 351 19.13 3.40 20.58
CA LYS A 351 20.11 3.48 21.67
C LYS A 351 21.56 3.34 21.17
N PHE A 352 21.81 2.42 20.25
CA PHE A 352 23.17 2.03 19.87
C PHE A 352 23.66 2.63 18.55
N ILE A 353 22.76 3.04 17.67
CA ILE A 353 23.12 3.52 16.33
C ILE A 353 22.70 4.98 16.18
N GLU A 354 21.40 5.27 16.25
CA GLU A 354 20.87 6.60 15.90
C GLU A 354 21.33 7.67 16.89
N ASN A 355 21.10 7.48 18.21
CA ASN A 355 21.41 8.50 19.21
C ASN A 355 22.92 8.78 19.35
N PRO A 356 23.82 7.78 19.41
CA PRO A 356 25.26 8.03 19.48
C PRO A 356 25.79 8.77 18.25
N ILE A 357 25.37 8.36 17.04
CA ILE A 357 25.85 9.00 15.79
C ILE A 357 25.29 10.42 15.68
N ARG A 358 24.03 10.63 16.05
CA ARG A 358 23.39 11.95 16.13
C ARG A 358 24.16 12.90 17.07
N GLN A 359 24.64 12.40 18.20
CA GLN A 359 25.42 13.15 19.19
C GLN A 359 26.92 13.30 18.83
N GLY A 360 27.36 12.78 17.67
CA GLY A 360 28.72 12.99 17.16
C GLY A 360 29.74 11.92 17.57
N ALA A 361 29.30 10.73 17.99
CA ALA A 361 30.19 9.62 18.37
C ALA A 361 31.22 9.28 17.27
N LEU A 362 30.85 9.35 15.99
CA LEU A 362 31.77 9.10 14.86
C LEU A 362 32.97 10.05 14.82
N CYS A 363 32.77 11.32 15.16
CA CYS A 363 33.86 12.30 15.23
C CYS A 363 34.79 12.02 16.41
N SER A 364 34.22 11.59 17.56
CA SER A 364 34.98 11.20 18.74
C SER A 364 35.82 9.94 18.49
N ILE A 365 35.24 8.92 17.84
CA ILE A 365 35.93 7.68 17.47
C ILE A 365 37.07 7.97 16.48
N ARG A 366 36.83 8.77 15.43
CA ARG A 366 37.88 9.14 14.46
C ARG A 366 39.03 9.92 15.13
N LYS A 367 38.73 10.83 16.05
CA LYS A 367 39.74 11.60 16.80
C LYS A 367 40.54 10.67 17.73
N ASN A 368 39.90 9.71 18.38
CA ASN A 368 40.55 8.74 19.26
C ASN A 368 41.38 7.70 18.49
N MET A 369 40.95 7.24 17.31
CA MET A 369 41.75 6.36 16.46
C MET A 369 42.99 7.05 15.89
N ARG A 370 42.91 8.36 15.62
CA ARG A 370 44.05 9.16 15.15
C ARG A 370 45.06 9.47 16.26
N LEU A 371 44.63 9.40 17.53
CA LEU A 371 45.45 9.70 18.71
C LEU A 371 45.94 8.45 19.46
N LYS A 372 45.42 7.26 19.14
CA LYS A 372 45.72 6.02 19.85
C LYS A 372 45.90 4.89 18.83
N ASN A 373 47.09 4.26 18.82
CA ASN A 373 47.36 3.04 18.05
C ASN A 373 46.49 1.89 18.60
N TRP A 374 45.23 1.82 18.16
CA TRP A 374 44.31 0.73 18.47
C TRP A 374 44.85 -0.57 17.87
N ARG A 375 45.47 -1.41 18.70
CA ARG A 375 45.78 -2.80 18.33
C ARG A 375 44.55 -3.66 18.63
N ILE A 376 44.03 -4.36 17.61
CA ILE A 376 42.90 -5.30 17.73
C ILE A 376 43.16 -6.36 18.83
N SER A 377 44.44 -6.66 19.10
CA SER A 377 44.86 -7.58 20.15
C SER A 377 44.44 -7.16 21.56
N SER A 378 44.28 -5.85 21.84
CA SER A 378 43.94 -5.33 23.18
C SER A 378 42.43 -5.30 23.48
N LEU A 379 41.57 -5.74 22.55
CA LEU A 379 40.13 -5.85 22.80
C LEU A 379 39.81 -7.10 23.63
N SER A 380 38.86 -6.96 24.55
CA SER A 380 38.31 -8.09 25.31
C SER A 380 37.72 -9.14 24.36
N PHE A 381 37.69 -10.41 24.79
CA PHE A 381 37.08 -11.49 24.01
C PHE A 381 35.62 -11.17 23.60
N ARG A 382 34.83 -10.59 24.52
CA ARG A 382 33.46 -10.14 24.25
C ARG A 382 33.40 -9.08 23.15
N SER A 383 34.32 -8.11 23.16
CA SER A 383 34.38 -7.08 22.11
C SER A 383 34.77 -7.67 20.76
N LYS A 384 35.74 -8.61 20.74
CA LYS A 384 36.12 -9.34 19.52
C LYS A 384 34.93 -10.10 18.95
N LEU A 385 34.19 -10.82 19.79
CA LEU A 385 32.98 -11.55 19.37
C LEU A 385 31.91 -10.63 18.80
N ILE A 386 31.64 -9.48 19.43
CA ILE A 386 30.71 -8.47 18.92
C ILE A 386 31.16 -7.95 17.55
N PHE A 387 32.46 -7.65 17.38
CA PHE A 387 33.00 -7.21 16.09
C PHE A 387 32.84 -8.27 15.01
N ILE A 388 33.10 -9.54 15.32
CA ILE A 388 32.92 -10.67 14.39
C ILE A 388 31.45 -10.78 13.98
N CYS A 389 30.52 -10.85 14.94
CA CYS A 389 29.08 -10.90 14.66
C CYS A 389 28.60 -9.70 13.85
N ALA A 390 29.04 -8.49 14.19
CA ALA A 390 28.70 -7.27 13.47
C ALA A 390 29.27 -7.23 12.04
N SER A 391 30.41 -7.90 11.79
CA SER A 391 31.02 -8.01 10.46
C SER A 391 30.41 -9.11 9.59
N LEU A 392 29.90 -10.18 10.20
CA LEU A 392 29.28 -11.31 9.49
C LEU A 392 27.99 -10.90 8.79
N VAL A 393 27.15 -10.08 9.43
CA VAL A 393 25.85 -9.68 8.85
C VAL A 393 26.02 -8.95 7.49
N PRO A 394 26.88 -7.92 7.36
CA PRO A 394 27.19 -7.32 6.06
C PRO A 394 27.75 -8.31 5.03
N ILE A 395 28.62 -9.25 5.46
CA ILE A 395 29.21 -10.24 4.55
C ILE A 395 28.13 -11.14 3.95
N VAL A 396 27.21 -11.64 4.79
CA VAL A 396 26.08 -12.47 4.34
C VAL A 396 25.15 -11.69 3.41
N ALA A 397 24.86 -10.43 3.74
CA ALA A 397 24.06 -9.56 2.88
C ALA A 397 24.69 -9.35 1.49
N ILE A 398 26.00 -9.03 1.45
CA ILE A 398 26.74 -8.82 0.20
C ILE A 398 26.83 -10.12 -0.61
N TRP A 399 27.09 -11.24 0.05
CA TRP A 399 27.19 -12.56 -0.59
C TRP A 399 25.86 -13.00 -1.23
N GLY A 400 24.73 -12.82 -0.54
CA GLY A 400 23.42 -13.09 -1.14
C GLY A 400 23.14 -12.16 -2.32
N LEU A 401 23.46 -10.86 -2.17
CA LEU A 401 23.25 -9.90 -3.24
C LEU A 401 24.18 -10.13 -4.43
N SER A 402 25.35 -10.76 -4.30
CA SER A 402 26.22 -11.08 -5.43
C SER A 402 25.84 -12.39 -6.13
N THR A 403 25.27 -13.34 -5.39
CA THR A 403 24.94 -14.68 -5.90
C THR A 403 23.54 -14.80 -6.50
N ALA A 404 22.61 -13.92 -6.13
CA ALA A 404 21.26 -14.00 -6.69
C ALA A 404 21.25 -13.79 -8.23
N SER A 405 20.43 -14.55 -8.94
CA SER A 405 20.19 -14.26 -10.35
C SER A 405 19.28 -13.03 -10.45
N TYR A 406 19.57 -12.09 -11.35
CA TYR A 406 18.66 -10.98 -11.60
C TYR A 406 17.43 -11.53 -12.32
N THR A 407 16.30 -11.54 -11.62
CA THR A 407 14.99 -11.71 -12.22
C THR A 407 14.38 -10.33 -12.33
N GLU A 408 14.14 -9.88 -13.56
CA GLU A 408 13.45 -8.61 -13.80
C GLU A 408 12.12 -8.61 -13.04
N ASN A 409 11.81 -7.49 -12.38
CA ASN A 409 10.60 -7.31 -11.59
C ASN A 409 9.40 -7.08 -12.51
N SER A 410 9.17 -8.01 -13.43
CA SER A 410 8.02 -8.03 -14.31
C SER A 410 7.07 -9.09 -13.77
N PHE A 411 6.14 -8.64 -12.94
CA PHE A 411 4.91 -9.37 -12.64
C PHE A 411 4.25 -9.89 -13.95
N GLN A 412 4.50 -9.23 -15.08
CA GLN A 412 4.11 -9.69 -16.42
C GLN A 412 4.87 -10.92 -16.97
N THR A 413 6.17 -11.11 -16.71
CA THR A 413 6.93 -12.19 -17.37
C THR A 413 6.68 -13.56 -16.74
N HIS A 414 6.40 -13.62 -15.43
CA HIS A 414 5.93 -14.86 -14.80
C HIS A 414 4.50 -15.22 -15.25
N VAL A 415 3.64 -14.22 -15.45
CA VAL A 415 2.27 -14.41 -15.96
C VAL A 415 2.29 -14.87 -17.41
N GLU A 416 3.10 -14.27 -18.29
CA GLU A 416 3.26 -14.75 -19.68
C GLU A 416 3.87 -16.15 -19.75
N ALA A 417 4.80 -16.50 -18.84
CA ALA A 417 5.37 -17.84 -18.77
C ALA A 417 4.33 -18.89 -18.36
N ILE A 418 3.54 -18.63 -17.30
CA ILE A 418 2.46 -19.52 -16.85
C ILE A 418 1.35 -19.62 -17.92
N THR A 419 1.04 -18.51 -18.61
CA THR A 419 0.04 -18.52 -19.69
C THR A 419 0.52 -19.34 -20.89
N LYS A 420 1.82 -19.31 -21.21
CA LYS A 420 2.46 -20.13 -22.27
C LYS A 420 2.61 -21.60 -21.87
N GLU A 421 2.80 -21.89 -20.59
CA GLU A 421 2.95 -23.26 -20.08
C GLU A 421 1.59 -23.96 -20.02
N ASN A 422 0.55 -23.28 -19.49
CA ASN A 422 -0.82 -23.78 -19.51
C ASN A 422 -1.38 -23.94 -20.92
N SER A 423 -1.03 -23.06 -21.87
CA SER A 423 -1.44 -23.22 -23.27
C SER A 423 -0.66 -24.31 -24.01
N LYS A 424 0.57 -24.64 -23.60
CA LYS A 424 1.33 -25.79 -24.12
C LYS A 424 0.82 -27.13 -23.58
N GLU A 425 0.45 -27.21 -22.31
CA GLU A 425 -0.24 -28.39 -21.76
C GLU A 425 -1.63 -28.60 -22.39
N PHE A 426 -2.33 -27.51 -22.71
CA PHE A 426 -3.61 -27.54 -23.42
C PHE A 426 -3.48 -28.04 -24.88
N MET A 427 -2.38 -27.72 -25.56
CA MET A 427 -2.08 -28.23 -26.91
C MET A 427 -1.53 -29.67 -26.92
N SER A 428 -0.81 -30.08 -25.87
CA SER A 428 -0.29 -31.44 -25.73
C SER A 428 -1.36 -32.47 -25.38
N SER A 429 -2.44 -32.08 -24.69
CA SER A 429 -3.53 -32.97 -24.30
C SER A 429 -4.57 -33.21 -25.40
N HIS A 430 -4.60 -32.37 -26.45
CA HIS A 430 -5.51 -32.52 -27.60
C HIS A 430 -4.94 -33.35 -28.77
N ASN A 431 -3.65 -33.73 -28.74
CA ASN A 431 -3.00 -34.47 -29.84
C ASN A 431 -2.73 -35.95 -29.53
N LYS A 432 -3.27 -36.51 -28.44
CA LYS A 432 -3.20 -37.95 -28.14
C LYS A 432 -4.58 -38.59 -28.25
N LYS A 433 -5.09 -38.71 -29.47
CA LYS A 433 -6.05 -39.72 -29.92
C LYS A 433 -6.23 -39.57 -31.42
N THR A 434 -5.49 -40.38 -32.17
CA THR A 434 -5.82 -41.07 -33.44
C THR A 434 -4.53 -41.26 -34.24
N ASP A 435 -3.84 -42.36 -33.99
CA ASP A 435 -2.94 -42.96 -34.96
C ASP A 435 -3.62 -44.25 -35.43
N ASP A 436 -4.16 -44.23 -36.65
CA ASP A 436 -3.86 -45.24 -37.67
C ASP A 436 -4.31 -44.77 -39.07
N PRO A 437 -3.65 -45.22 -40.14
CA PRO A 437 -3.49 -44.47 -41.39
C PRO A 437 -4.45 -44.96 -42.47
N ILE A 438 -4.81 -44.10 -43.45
CA ILE A 438 -4.97 -44.46 -44.88
C ILE A 438 -5.23 -43.19 -45.74
N SER A 439 -4.25 -42.95 -46.60
CA SER A 439 -4.22 -42.36 -47.96
C SER A 439 -5.28 -41.38 -48.50
N ARG A 440 -4.73 -40.27 -49.03
CA ARG A 440 -4.86 -39.71 -50.41
C ARG A 440 -6.18 -39.09 -50.89
N SER A 441 -6.03 -37.78 -51.15
CA SER A 441 -6.33 -37.06 -52.41
C SER A 441 -7.64 -36.28 -52.59
N ASN A 442 -7.43 -34.99 -52.89
CA ASN A 442 -8.07 -34.12 -53.88
C ASN A 442 -9.55 -33.67 -53.77
N LYS A 443 -9.67 -32.35 -53.54
CA LYS A 443 -10.32 -31.30 -54.35
C LYS A 443 -11.67 -31.55 -55.06
N SER A 444 -12.51 -30.52 -54.87
CA SER A 444 -13.45 -29.85 -55.80
C SER A 444 -14.93 -30.27 -55.85
N GLU A 445 -15.75 -29.24 -55.60
CA GLU A 445 -16.91 -28.78 -56.37
C GLU A 445 -18.18 -29.63 -56.55
N ALA A 446 -19.27 -29.04 -56.04
CA ALA A 446 -20.51 -28.69 -56.74
C ALA A 446 -21.48 -29.79 -57.24
N THR A 447 -22.73 -29.57 -56.84
CA THR A 447 -23.98 -29.59 -57.64
C THR A 447 -25.07 -30.57 -57.18
N GLN A 448 -26.25 -29.96 -57.03
CA GLN A 448 -27.60 -30.46 -56.80
C GLN A 448 -27.97 -31.81 -57.44
N LYS A 449 -28.83 -32.57 -56.73
CA LYS A 449 -30.11 -33.08 -57.25
C LYS A 449 -31.06 -33.51 -56.11
N GLN A 450 -32.32 -33.12 -56.24
CA GLN A 450 -33.48 -33.55 -55.46
C GLN A 450 -34.11 -34.82 -56.05
N GLU A 451 -34.72 -35.62 -55.16
CA GLU A 451 -35.82 -36.61 -55.29
C GLU A 451 -35.50 -37.76 -54.31
N GLY A 452 -36.33 -38.29 -53.42
CA GLY A 452 -37.73 -38.13 -53.02
C GLY A 452 -38.12 -39.40 -52.24
N VAL A 453 -38.51 -39.26 -50.96
CA VAL A 453 -39.30 -40.19 -50.11
C VAL A 453 -38.68 -41.56 -49.74
N ASP A 454 -38.32 -41.79 -48.46
CA ASP A 454 -39.24 -42.44 -47.50
C ASP A 454 -38.71 -42.43 -46.05
N LYS A 455 -39.64 -42.37 -45.09
CA LYS A 455 -39.42 -42.24 -43.64
C LYS A 455 -38.99 -43.57 -43.01
N LYS A 456 -37.89 -43.58 -42.25
CA LYS A 456 -37.81 -44.33 -40.97
C LYS A 456 -37.01 -43.53 -39.95
N ALA A 457 -37.67 -43.35 -38.80
CA ALA A 457 -37.23 -42.58 -37.66
C ALA A 457 -35.94 -43.15 -37.05
N VAL A 458 -34.98 -42.27 -36.80
CA VAL A 458 -34.02 -42.42 -35.70
C VAL A 458 -34.04 -41.10 -34.93
N ASP A 459 -34.33 -41.26 -33.65
CA ASP A 459 -34.56 -40.31 -32.58
C ASP A 459 -33.67 -39.06 -32.63
N ASN A 460 -34.28 -37.90 -32.86
CA ASN A 460 -33.64 -36.59 -32.79
C ASN A 460 -34.10 -35.92 -31.50
N SER A 461 -33.55 -36.37 -30.38
CA SER A 461 -33.87 -35.85 -29.04
C SER A 461 -32.60 -35.57 -28.25
N ASN A 462 -31.74 -34.64 -28.73
CA ASN A 462 -30.77 -33.95 -27.84
C ASN A 462 -30.10 -32.69 -28.43
N GLN A 463 -30.86 -31.85 -29.13
CA GLN A 463 -30.48 -30.43 -29.29
C GLN A 463 -31.61 -29.54 -28.78
N SER A 464 -31.78 -29.56 -27.46
CA SER A 464 -32.45 -28.46 -26.78
C SER A 464 -31.60 -27.20 -26.96
N ARG A 465 -32.18 -26.22 -27.66
CA ARG A 465 -31.62 -24.87 -27.81
C ARG A 465 -31.47 -24.25 -26.42
N ASP A 466 -30.24 -24.08 -25.97
CA ASP A 466 -29.97 -23.27 -24.80
C ASP A 466 -30.19 -21.79 -25.13
N THR A 467 -31.41 -21.31 -24.92
CA THR A 467 -31.84 -19.92 -25.18
C THR A 467 -31.39 -18.95 -24.09
N LEU A 468 -30.75 -19.42 -23.03
CA LEU A 468 -30.32 -18.58 -21.91
C LEU A 468 -29.09 -17.76 -22.30
N LYS A 469 -29.24 -16.44 -22.37
CA LYS A 469 -28.10 -15.54 -22.51
C LYS A 469 -27.49 -15.28 -21.15
N VAL A 470 -26.32 -15.87 -20.90
CA VAL A 470 -25.56 -15.70 -19.66
C VAL A 470 -24.31 -14.88 -19.94
N THR A 471 -24.03 -13.91 -19.06
CA THR A 471 -22.78 -13.15 -19.07
C THR A 471 -22.08 -13.32 -17.72
N ALA A 472 -20.81 -13.71 -17.74
CA ALA A 472 -19.97 -13.76 -16.55
C ALA A 472 -18.90 -12.67 -16.61
N ILE A 473 -18.83 -11.86 -15.56
CA ILE A 473 -17.82 -10.83 -15.37
C ILE A 473 -17.10 -11.13 -14.07
N GLY A 474 -15.78 -11.29 -14.12
CA GLY A 474 -15.04 -11.60 -12.92
C GLY A 474 -13.55 -11.34 -13.00
N ASP A 475 -12.86 -11.72 -11.94
CA ASP A 475 -11.41 -11.60 -11.81
C ASP A 475 -10.70 -12.92 -12.12
N SER A 476 -9.53 -13.19 -11.51
CA SER A 476 -8.78 -14.42 -11.77
C SER A 476 -9.56 -15.69 -11.42
N ILE A 477 -10.41 -15.67 -10.40
CA ILE A 477 -11.21 -16.85 -10.01
C ILE A 477 -12.21 -17.23 -11.10
N MET A 478 -12.77 -16.23 -11.80
CA MET A 478 -13.66 -16.49 -12.93
C MET A 478 -12.93 -17.16 -14.10
N LEU A 479 -11.62 -16.94 -14.24
CA LEU A 479 -10.81 -17.65 -15.25
C LEU A 479 -10.64 -19.13 -14.88
N ASP A 480 -10.40 -19.45 -13.61
CA ASP A 480 -10.28 -20.83 -13.11
C ASP A 480 -11.57 -21.64 -13.38
N VAL A 481 -12.72 -20.97 -13.28
CA VAL A 481 -14.05 -21.59 -13.36
C VAL A 481 -14.62 -21.57 -14.80
N ALA A 482 -14.10 -20.71 -15.67
CA ALA A 482 -14.60 -20.50 -17.03
C ALA A 482 -14.82 -21.78 -17.87
N PRO A 483 -13.95 -22.81 -17.83
CA PRO A 483 -14.16 -24.04 -18.61
C PRO A 483 -15.48 -24.74 -18.26
N TYR A 484 -15.82 -24.80 -16.98
CA TYR A 484 -17.01 -25.51 -16.48
C TYR A 484 -18.30 -24.71 -16.73
N LEU A 485 -18.22 -23.38 -16.67
CA LEU A 485 -19.35 -22.53 -17.05
C LEU A 485 -19.66 -22.63 -18.56
N LYS A 486 -18.62 -22.74 -19.40
CA LYS A 486 -18.79 -22.96 -20.86
C LYS A 486 -19.37 -24.33 -21.18
N GLU A 487 -19.04 -25.35 -20.38
CA GLU A 487 -19.64 -26.68 -20.51
C GLU A 487 -21.15 -26.64 -20.21
N ALA A 488 -21.56 -25.93 -19.15
CA ALA A 488 -22.97 -25.82 -18.78
C ALA A 488 -23.78 -24.85 -19.65
N PHE A 489 -23.15 -23.78 -20.13
CA PHE A 489 -23.75 -22.73 -20.96
C PHE A 489 -22.87 -22.47 -22.19
N PRO A 490 -23.04 -23.23 -23.29
CA PRO A 490 -22.16 -23.13 -24.46
C PRO A 490 -22.05 -21.73 -25.09
N ASN A 491 -23.08 -20.90 -24.93
CA ASN A 491 -23.16 -19.53 -25.46
C ASN A 491 -22.85 -18.44 -24.41
N ILE A 492 -22.25 -18.79 -23.26
CA ILE A 492 -21.90 -17.82 -22.22
C ILE A 492 -20.85 -16.81 -22.69
N LEU A 493 -21.10 -15.53 -22.46
CA LEU A 493 -20.11 -14.48 -22.62
C LEU A 493 -19.28 -14.36 -21.33
N ILE A 494 -18.00 -14.74 -21.36
CA ILE A 494 -17.11 -14.60 -20.20
C ILE A 494 -16.12 -13.47 -20.45
N ASP A 495 -16.21 -12.42 -19.64
CA ASP A 495 -15.22 -11.36 -19.57
C ASP A 495 -14.55 -11.43 -18.19
N ALA A 496 -13.35 -12.01 -18.12
CA ALA A 496 -12.59 -12.14 -16.88
C ALA A 496 -11.13 -11.70 -17.07
N LYS A 497 -10.55 -11.04 -16.06
CA LYS A 497 -9.17 -10.52 -16.10
C LYS A 497 -8.48 -10.68 -14.76
N ILE A 498 -7.21 -11.10 -14.80
CA ILE A 498 -6.34 -11.16 -13.61
C ILE A 498 -6.24 -9.74 -13.01
N GLY A 499 -6.41 -9.62 -11.70
CA GLY A 499 -6.34 -8.34 -10.99
C GLY A 499 -7.54 -7.41 -11.21
N ARG A 500 -8.63 -7.88 -11.87
CA ARG A 500 -9.80 -7.02 -12.08
C ARG A 500 -10.41 -6.59 -10.75
N GLN A 501 -10.67 -5.29 -10.63
CA GLN A 501 -11.43 -4.71 -9.53
C GLN A 501 -12.85 -4.31 -9.97
N MET A 502 -13.75 -4.18 -9.00
CA MET A 502 -15.17 -3.84 -9.23
C MET A 502 -15.41 -2.63 -10.15
N PRO A 503 -14.65 -1.53 -10.06
CA PRO A 503 -14.91 -0.39 -10.92
C PRO A 503 -14.72 -0.68 -12.42
N GLN A 504 -13.74 -1.50 -12.79
CA GLN A 504 -13.53 -1.91 -14.18
C GLN A 504 -14.70 -2.74 -14.72
N ALA A 505 -15.43 -3.42 -13.84
CA ALA A 505 -16.64 -4.15 -14.21
C ALA A 505 -17.79 -3.21 -14.58
N ILE A 506 -17.90 -2.02 -13.94
CA ILE A 506 -18.89 -1.00 -14.31
C ILE A 506 -18.66 -0.57 -15.77
N THR A 507 -17.41 -0.27 -16.14
CA THR A 507 -17.06 0.07 -17.54
C THR A 507 -17.34 -1.09 -18.50
N THR A 508 -17.08 -2.32 -18.07
CA THR A 508 -17.32 -3.53 -18.87
C THR A 508 -18.82 -3.73 -19.13
N VAL A 509 -19.65 -3.65 -18.09
CA VAL A 509 -21.11 -3.73 -18.19
C VAL A 509 -21.65 -2.63 -19.09
N GLN A 510 -21.20 -1.38 -18.93
CA GLN A 510 -21.63 -0.27 -19.78
C GLN A 510 -21.33 -0.55 -21.26
N THR A 511 -20.15 -1.10 -21.56
CA THR A 511 -19.76 -1.46 -22.92
C THR A 511 -20.65 -2.56 -23.49
N LEU A 512 -20.98 -3.59 -22.68
CA LEU A 512 -21.85 -4.69 -23.10
C LEU A 512 -23.31 -4.26 -23.30
N ILE A 513 -23.81 -3.34 -22.47
CA ILE A 513 -25.14 -2.72 -22.65
C ILE A 513 -25.17 -1.95 -23.97
N ASN A 514 -24.15 -1.14 -24.25
CA ASN A 514 -24.07 -0.33 -25.48
C ASN A 514 -24.02 -1.22 -26.74
N LYS A 515 -23.38 -2.40 -26.65
CA LYS A 515 -23.34 -3.39 -27.72
C LYS A 515 -24.57 -4.30 -27.81
N ARG A 516 -25.48 -4.23 -26.84
CA ARG A 516 -26.64 -5.15 -26.68
C ARG A 516 -26.24 -6.62 -26.49
N ASP A 517 -25.06 -6.85 -25.90
CA ASP A 517 -24.48 -8.19 -25.66
C ASP A 517 -24.66 -8.66 -24.21
N LEU A 518 -25.12 -7.80 -23.30
CA LEU A 518 -25.33 -8.17 -21.90
C LEU A 518 -26.54 -9.11 -21.75
N GLY A 519 -26.28 -10.33 -21.26
CA GLY A 519 -27.27 -11.40 -21.11
C GLY A 519 -28.35 -11.13 -20.05
N ASP A 520 -29.33 -12.04 -19.99
CA ASP A 520 -30.45 -12.01 -19.05
C ASP A 520 -30.04 -12.44 -17.64
N TYR A 521 -28.99 -13.27 -17.55
CA TYR A 521 -28.31 -13.64 -16.32
C TYR A 521 -26.90 -13.05 -16.30
N VAL A 522 -26.59 -12.26 -15.28
CA VAL A 522 -25.28 -11.61 -15.13
C VAL A 522 -24.59 -12.11 -13.87
N ILE A 523 -23.53 -12.89 -14.04
CA ILE A 523 -22.71 -13.44 -12.96
C ILE A 523 -21.57 -12.47 -12.67
N ILE A 524 -21.41 -12.06 -11.42
CA ILE A 524 -20.34 -11.18 -10.96
C ILE A 524 -19.51 -11.89 -9.89
N GLY A 525 -18.28 -12.28 -10.24
CA GLY A 525 -17.29 -12.84 -9.33
C GLY A 525 -16.14 -11.86 -9.11
N LEU A 526 -16.32 -10.89 -8.21
CA LEU A 526 -15.35 -9.82 -7.94
C LEU A 526 -15.25 -9.52 -6.45
N GLY A 527 -14.04 -9.19 -6.01
CA GLY A 527 -13.73 -8.86 -4.62
C GLY A 527 -12.52 -9.61 -4.08
N THR A 528 -12.07 -10.64 -4.79
CA THR A 528 -10.81 -11.32 -4.50
C THR A 528 -9.70 -10.29 -4.61
N ASN A 529 -9.58 -9.64 -5.77
CA ASN A 529 -8.47 -8.73 -6.10
C ASN A 529 -8.50 -7.33 -5.44
N GLY A 530 -9.43 -7.08 -4.52
CA GLY A 530 -9.49 -5.82 -3.78
C GLY A 530 -10.88 -5.51 -3.24
N ASN A 531 -10.91 -4.70 -2.19
CA ASN A 531 -12.14 -4.18 -1.62
C ASN A 531 -12.79 -3.13 -2.56
N PHE A 532 -14.06 -2.85 -2.34
CA PHE A 532 -14.83 -1.84 -3.10
C PHE A 532 -15.85 -1.16 -2.19
N THR A 533 -16.36 0.01 -2.56
CA THR A 533 -17.32 0.74 -1.73
C THR A 533 -18.76 0.25 -1.94
N THR A 534 -19.64 0.55 -0.98
CA THR A 534 -21.08 0.22 -1.08
C THR A 534 -21.73 0.93 -2.26
N GLU A 535 -21.33 2.18 -2.51
CA GLU A 535 -21.81 2.95 -3.65
C GLU A 535 -21.42 2.31 -4.98
N LYS A 536 -20.16 1.88 -5.13
CA LYS A 536 -19.68 1.21 -6.36
C LYS A 536 -20.47 -0.06 -6.68
N LEU A 537 -20.75 -0.89 -5.67
CA LEU A 537 -21.57 -2.09 -5.85
C LEU A 537 -23.01 -1.72 -6.25
N LYS A 538 -23.63 -0.75 -5.58
CA LYS A 538 -24.97 -0.27 -5.95
C LYS A 538 -25.01 0.30 -7.37
N THR A 539 -24.01 1.08 -7.77
CA THR A 539 -23.89 1.61 -9.13
C THR A 539 -23.82 0.49 -10.15
N LEU A 540 -23.02 -0.56 -9.91
CA LEU A 540 -22.93 -1.71 -10.80
C LEU A 540 -24.29 -2.43 -10.93
N LEU A 541 -24.97 -2.72 -9.82
CA LEU A 541 -26.26 -3.41 -9.82
C LEU A 541 -27.35 -2.59 -10.52
N ASN A 542 -27.43 -1.30 -10.23
CA ASN A 542 -28.36 -0.38 -10.90
C ASN A 542 -28.06 -0.28 -12.41
N LEU A 543 -26.79 -0.29 -12.81
CA LEU A 543 -26.40 -0.25 -14.21
C LEU A 543 -26.83 -1.51 -14.98
N ILE A 544 -26.75 -2.69 -14.36
CA ILE A 544 -27.22 -3.95 -14.97
C ILE A 544 -28.75 -3.94 -15.17
N GLY A 545 -29.47 -3.33 -14.23
CA GLY A 545 -30.93 -3.18 -14.27
C GLY A 545 -31.69 -4.30 -13.56
N ASP A 546 -32.95 -4.03 -13.24
CA ASP A 546 -33.89 -4.91 -12.53
C ASP A 546 -34.51 -6.00 -13.43
N ASN A 547 -34.49 -5.76 -14.74
CA ASN A 547 -34.92 -6.65 -15.81
C ASN A 547 -34.02 -7.87 -16.04
N ARG A 548 -32.86 -7.95 -15.35
CA ARG A 548 -31.93 -9.08 -15.42
C ARG A 548 -31.81 -9.76 -14.06
N LYS A 549 -31.51 -11.06 -14.06
CA LYS A 549 -31.13 -11.78 -12.84
C LYS A 549 -29.63 -11.63 -12.61
N ILE A 550 -29.25 -11.12 -11.43
CA ILE A 550 -27.86 -10.87 -11.09
C ILE A 550 -27.40 -11.90 -10.06
N ILE A 551 -26.29 -12.57 -10.34
CA ILE A 551 -25.70 -13.58 -9.46
C ILE A 551 -24.38 -13.03 -8.94
N LEU A 552 -24.37 -12.63 -7.67
CA LEU A 552 -23.15 -12.25 -6.98
C LEU A 552 -22.56 -13.49 -6.32
N ILE A 553 -21.24 -13.64 -6.35
CA ILE A 553 -20.55 -14.68 -5.55
C ILE A 553 -19.71 -14.00 -4.48
N ASN A 554 -19.86 -14.43 -3.23
CA ASN A 554 -18.98 -13.97 -2.16
C ASN A 554 -17.60 -14.65 -2.26
N THR A 555 -16.59 -14.02 -1.70
CA THR A 555 -15.21 -14.40 -1.94
C THR A 555 -14.69 -15.26 -0.80
N ARG A 556 -13.80 -16.19 -1.11
CA ARG A 556 -12.98 -16.82 -0.09
C ARG A 556 -11.52 -16.75 -0.48
N MET A 557 -10.77 -16.02 0.32
CA MET A 557 -9.35 -15.81 0.14
C MET A 557 -8.76 -15.39 1.49
N PRO A 558 -7.52 -15.76 1.76
CA PRO A 558 -6.81 -15.28 2.92
C PRO A 558 -6.41 -13.82 2.65
N GLU A 559 -7.36 -12.88 2.63
CA GLU A 559 -7.06 -11.46 2.50
C GLU A 559 -7.79 -10.65 3.56
N GLN A 560 -7.15 -9.58 4.05
CA GLN A 560 -7.69 -8.75 5.13
C GLN A 560 -9.08 -8.15 4.78
N TRP A 561 -9.36 -7.84 3.51
CA TRP A 561 -10.66 -7.28 3.09
C TRP A 561 -11.77 -8.32 2.90
N GLU A 562 -11.51 -9.63 2.95
CA GLU A 562 -12.50 -10.69 2.67
C GLU A 562 -13.80 -10.46 3.46
N SER A 563 -13.67 -10.27 4.78
CA SER A 563 -14.81 -10.04 5.67
C SER A 563 -15.62 -8.79 5.30
N MET A 564 -14.95 -7.70 4.89
CA MET A 564 -15.61 -6.47 4.46
C MET A 564 -16.34 -6.65 3.13
N VAL A 565 -15.71 -7.33 2.17
CA VAL A 565 -16.29 -7.64 0.86
C VAL A 565 -17.52 -8.53 1.04
N ASN A 566 -17.40 -9.63 1.77
CA ASN A 566 -18.50 -10.58 2.00
C ASN A 566 -19.67 -9.93 2.76
N LYS A 567 -19.37 -9.13 3.79
CA LYS A 567 -20.39 -8.36 4.51
C LYS A 567 -21.11 -7.40 3.57
N ARG A 568 -20.38 -6.65 2.73
CA ARG A 568 -20.96 -5.69 1.81
C ARG A 568 -21.78 -6.35 0.70
N LEU A 569 -21.29 -7.45 0.12
CA LEU A 569 -22.04 -8.24 -0.86
C LEU A 569 -23.37 -8.71 -0.26
N LYS A 570 -23.37 -9.19 1.00
CA LYS A 570 -24.57 -9.59 1.73
C LYS A 570 -25.53 -8.42 2.00
N GLU A 571 -25.02 -7.32 2.57
CA GLU A 571 -25.85 -6.14 2.92
C GLU A 571 -26.45 -5.45 1.71
N VAL A 572 -25.74 -5.39 0.58
CA VAL A 572 -26.24 -4.75 -0.63
C VAL A 572 -27.16 -5.67 -1.41
N SER A 573 -26.81 -6.97 -1.58
CA SER A 573 -27.68 -7.91 -2.30
C SER A 573 -29.07 -8.02 -1.68
N SER A 574 -29.20 -7.95 -0.34
CA SER A 574 -30.50 -7.99 0.33
C SER A 574 -31.41 -6.79 0.02
N GLN A 575 -30.89 -5.73 -0.62
CA GLN A 575 -31.66 -4.55 -1.02
C GLN A 575 -32.25 -4.68 -2.43
N PHE A 576 -31.89 -5.72 -3.19
CA PHE A 576 -32.31 -5.90 -4.59
C PHE A 576 -32.99 -7.27 -4.78
N SER A 577 -34.24 -7.26 -5.24
CA SER A 577 -35.05 -8.49 -5.40
C SER A 577 -34.61 -9.37 -6.59
N ASN A 578 -33.90 -8.79 -7.57
CA ASN A 578 -33.38 -9.49 -8.73
C ASN A 578 -31.94 -10.00 -8.55
N VAL A 579 -31.34 -9.79 -7.36
CA VAL A 579 -29.98 -10.20 -7.02
C VAL A 579 -30.00 -11.45 -6.14
N ILE A 580 -29.19 -12.45 -6.50
CA ILE A 580 -28.97 -13.67 -5.74
C ILE A 580 -27.50 -13.70 -5.30
N LEU A 581 -27.26 -13.90 -4.01
CA LEU A 581 -25.92 -14.12 -3.48
C LEU A 581 -25.63 -15.63 -3.37
N VAL A 582 -24.62 -16.09 -4.09
CA VAL A 582 -24.03 -17.43 -3.97
C VAL A 582 -22.99 -17.40 -2.86
N ASP A 583 -23.20 -18.23 -1.83
CA ASP A 583 -22.35 -18.30 -0.65
C ASP A 583 -21.21 -19.33 -0.83
N TRP A 584 -20.27 -19.00 -1.71
CA TRP A 584 -19.02 -19.76 -1.88
C TRP A 584 -18.17 -19.80 -0.59
N TYR A 585 -18.17 -18.72 0.19
CA TYR A 585 -17.43 -18.64 1.44
C TYR A 585 -17.79 -19.77 2.40
N SER A 586 -19.08 -19.92 2.70
CA SER A 586 -19.56 -21.00 3.57
C SER A 586 -19.47 -22.36 2.89
N ALA A 587 -19.81 -22.44 1.59
CA ALA A 587 -19.82 -23.71 0.85
C ALA A 587 -18.42 -24.35 0.73
N SER A 588 -17.37 -23.54 0.76
CA SER A 588 -16.00 -24.06 0.72
C SER A 588 -15.40 -24.28 2.11
N ALA A 589 -15.98 -23.76 3.21
CA ALA A 589 -15.34 -23.55 4.52
C ALA A 589 -14.48 -24.74 5.03
N GLU A 590 -14.95 -25.97 4.87
CA GLU A 590 -14.28 -27.20 5.35
C GLU A 590 -13.47 -27.93 4.26
N HIS A 591 -13.22 -27.28 3.14
CA HIS A 591 -12.61 -27.86 1.95
C HIS A 591 -11.36 -27.09 1.51
N GLU A 592 -10.31 -27.10 2.33
CA GLU A 592 -9.00 -26.50 1.96
C GLU A 592 -8.45 -27.11 0.67
N GLY A 593 -8.74 -28.39 0.39
CA GLY A 593 -8.37 -29.06 -0.85
C GLY A 593 -9.08 -28.57 -2.11
N TYR A 594 -9.85 -27.47 -2.07
CA TYR A 594 -10.38 -26.79 -3.26
C TYR A 594 -9.45 -25.72 -3.81
N PHE A 595 -8.45 -25.31 -3.03
CA PHE A 595 -7.58 -24.19 -3.37
C PHE A 595 -6.19 -24.68 -3.80
N GLU A 596 -5.53 -23.86 -4.61
CA GLU A 596 -4.09 -23.93 -4.87
C GLU A 596 -3.30 -23.53 -3.60
N PRO A 597 -1.96 -23.71 -3.56
CA PRO A 597 -1.15 -23.38 -2.38
C PRO A 597 -1.24 -21.93 -1.89
N ASP A 598 -1.68 -21.00 -2.74
CA ASP A 598 -1.93 -19.60 -2.37
C ASP A 598 -3.25 -19.37 -1.62
N LYS A 599 -4.04 -20.45 -1.43
CA LYS A 599 -5.36 -20.50 -0.78
C LYS A 599 -6.40 -19.55 -1.39
N THR A 600 -6.17 -19.07 -2.62
CA THR A 600 -7.03 -18.13 -3.33
C THR A 600 -7.51 -18.74 -4.63
N HIS A 601 -6.60 -19.16 -5.50
CA HIS A 601 -6.95 -19.75 -6.79
C HIS A 601 -7.52 -21.16 -6.61
N LEU A 602 -8.40 -21.55 -7.52
CA LEU A 602 -9.11 -22.82 -7.43
C LEU A 602 -8.40 -23.90 -8.23
N ASN A 603 -8.18 -25.05 -7.59
CA ASN A 603 -7.79 -26.23 -8.34
C ASN A 603 -9.00 -26.81 -9.10
N THR A 604 -8.77 -27.85 -9.90
CA THR A 604 -9.80 -28.51 -10.72
C THR A 604 -11.05 -28.91 -9.91
N LYS A 605 -10.88 -29.39 -8.68
CA LYS A 605 -12.00 -29.82 -7.82
C LYS A 605 -12.78 -28.61 -7.31
N GLY A 606 -12.09 -27.59 -6.80
CA GLY A 606 -12.70 -26.36 -6.32
C GLY A 606 -13.48 -25.63 -7.41
N ALA A 607 -12.90 -25.51 -8.60
CA ALA A 607 -13.50 -24.81 -9.73
C ALA A 607 -14.80 -25.48 -10.22
N LYS A 608 -14.88 -26.82 -10.19
CA LYS A 608 -16.13 -27.55 -10.50
C LYS A 608 -17.24 -27.28 -9.50
N VAL A 609 -16.93 -27.31 -8.20
CA VAL A 609 -17.92 -27.05 -7.14
C VAL A 609 -18.39 -25.59 -7.21
N TYR A 610 -17.47 -24.66 -7.41
CA TYR A 610 -17.78 -23.24 -7.60
C TYR A 610 -18.72 -23.03 -8.80
N ALA A 611 -18.42 -23.65 -9.95
CA ALA A 611 -19.28 -23.59 -11.13
C ALA A 611 -20.67 -24.15 -10.84
N GLN A 612 -20.75 -25.30 -10.17
CA GLN A 612 -22.03 -25.96 -9.86
C GLN A 612 -22.94 -25.07 -9.01
N LEU A 613 -22.40 -24.41 -7.99
CA LEU A 613 -23.15 -23.48 -7.15
C LEU A 613 -23.77 -22.32 -7.94
N ILE A 614 -23.11 -21.87 -9.01
CA ILE A 614 -23.64 -20.86 -9.93
C ILE A 614 -24.70 -21.46 -10.83
N ILE A 615 -24.41 -22.62 -11.43
CA ILE A 615 -25.31 -23.32 -12.36
C ILE A 615 -26.65 -23.59 -11.68
N ASP A 616 -26.66 -24.07 -10.44
CA ASP A 616 -27.87 -24.38 -9.66
C ASP A 616 -28.77 -23.14 -9.45
N ARG A 617 -28.24 -21.92 -9.52
CA ARG A 617 -29.03 -20.68 -9.42
C ARG A 617 -29.63 -20.21 -10.73
N ILE A 618 -29.03 -20.59 -11.85
CA ILE A 618 -29.52 -20.25 -13.20
C ILE A 618 -30.46 -21.35 -13.69
N ARG A 619 -30.13 -22.62 -13.40
CA ARG A 619 -30.87 -23.82 -13.72
C ARG A 619 -30.98 -24.68 -12.46
N PRO A 620 -31.93 -24.39 -11.56
CA PRO A 620 -32.16 -25.28 -10.44
C PRO A 620 -32.51 -26.67 -10.97
N THR A 621 -31.73 -27.68 -10.60
CA THR A 621 -32.09 -29.07 -10.86
C THR A 621 -33.41 -29.34 -10.16
N THR A 622 -34.45 -29.63 -10.94
CA THR A 622 -35.69 -30.21 -10.40
C THR A 622 -35.34 -31.59 -9.85
N ASN A 623 -35.03 -31.68 -8.56
CA ASN A 623 -35.00 -32.97 -7.89
C ASN A 623 -36.44 -33.47 -7.80
N ASN A 624 -36.81 -34.38 -8.70
CA ASN A 624 -37.90 -35.34 -8.48
C ASN A 624 -37.33 -36.57 -7.80
#